data_AF-A0A3R7LQ32-F1
#
_entry.id   AF-A0A3R7LQ32-F1
#
_cell.length_a   1.000
_cell.length_b   1.000
_cell.length_c   1.000
_cell.angle_alpha   90.00
_cell.angle_beta   90.00
_cell.angle_gamma   90.00
#
_symmetry.space_group_name_H-M   'P 1'
#
loop_
_entity.id
_entity.type
_entity.pdbx_description
1 polymer ?
#
loop_
_entity_poly.entity_id
_entity_poly.type
_entity_poly.pdbx_seq_one_letter_code
_entity_poly.pdbx_strand_id
1 'polypeptide(L)'
;MSTIKRATITPTSSGSQTRDKFLDGAPVGVYDAAWRTRTGSRTSWLDRWHVFWLPALISSGRVAPTEEFLRLVRRDVQAFEFVSENHVVKDDRVVVTKKHHFAEEGISAGLSMIAKGRQFGLFDATVVAYSSLNESLVAKYGNSSFTFREFLEFIVWSRDLGVLDGHWSPIAELCAPCEKDYQYILHLETVEEEAGVLLRDVGYPEEFRIETKHRTKGLTRTVHPDDLHYYKGLPKRLLKEILHIYEFDFDIFGYNAHITEDFD
;
A
#
# COMPACT_ATOMS: atom_id res chain seq x y z
N MET A 1 21.06 16.21 2.13
CA MET A 1 19.98 17.22 1.99
C MET A 1 19.34 17.05 0.62
N SER A 2 18.34 16.16 0.50
CA SER A 2 17.52 16.04 -0.70
C SER A 2 16.27 16.90 -0.51
N THR A 3 16.13 17.94 -1.34
CA THR A 3 14.97 18.83 -1.33
C THR A 3 13.78 18.08 -1.91
N ILE A 4 12.79 17.76 -1.08
CA ILE A 4 11.50 17.22 -1.52
C ILE A 4 10.89 18.24 -2.49
N LYS A 5 10.92 17.95 -3.79
CA LYS A 5 10.32 18.82 -4.82
C LYS A 5 8.80 18.72 -4.71
N ARG A 6 8.13 19.84 -4.42
CA ARG A 6 6.67 19.98 -4.56
C ARG A 6 6.30 19.68 -6.02
N ALA A 7 5.58 18.60 -6.25
CA ALA A 7 4.86 18.39 -7.50
C ALA A 7 3.63 19.29 -7.48
N THR A 8 3.60 20.31 -8.34
CA THR A 8 2.43 21.16 -8.54
C THR A 8 1.45 20.41 -9.45
N ILE A 9 0.39 19.84 -8.88
CA ILE A 9 -0.67 19.18 -9.66
C ILE A 9 -1.75 20.22 -10.00
N THR A 10 -1.89 20.54 -11.28
CA THR A 10 -3.05 21.29 -11.80
C THR A 10 -4.24 20.35 -11.96
N PRO A 11 -5.43 20.69 -11.42
CA PRO A 11 -6.61 19.84 -11.53
C PRO A 11 -7.19 19.95 -12.94
N THR A 12 -7.07 18.87 -13.73
CA THR A 12 -7.79 18.74 -15.01
C THR A 12 -9.20 18.22 -14.75
N SER A 13 -10.20 19.03 -15.06
CA SER A 13 -11.60 18.65 -15.06
C SER A 13 -11.93 17.85 -16.32
N SER A 14 -12.04 16.54 -16.20
CA SER A 14 -12.86 15.72 -17.10
C SER A 14 -13.34 14.50 -16.34
N GLY A 15 -14.66 14.34 -16.21
CA GLY A 15 -15.28 13.28 -15.46
C GLY A 15 -14.96 11.88 -15.98
N SER A 16 -15.12 10.90 -15.09
CA SER A 16 -15.19 9.45 -15.36
C SER A 16 -13.89 8.68 -15.53
N GLN A 17 -12.84 8.95 -14.75
CA GLN A 17 -11.75 7.98 -14.62
C GLN A 17 -11.54 7.59 -13.16
N THR A 18 -12.07 6.40 -12.84
CA THR A 18 -11.63 5.53 -11.73
C THR A 18 -12.04 5.99 -10.33
N ARG A 19 -13.31 5.71 -9.96
CA ARG A 19 -13.74 5.75 -8.55
C ARG A 19 -13.52 4.38 -7.89
N ASP A 20 -13.45 4.36 -6.56
CA ASP A 20 -13.19 3.15 -5.77
C ASP A 20 -14.09 1.95 -6.14
N LYS A 21 -13.43 0.83 -6.43
CA LYS A 21 -14.02 -0.45 -6.86
C LYS A 21 -14.87 -1.12 -5.77
N PHE A 22 -14.56 -0.86 -4.50
CA PHE A 22 -15.19 -1.52 -3.36
C PHE A 22 -16.47 -0.83 -2.87
N LEU A 23 -16.66 0.43 -3.23
CA LEU A 23 -17.81 1.26 -2.82
C LEU A 23 -18.67 1.75 -3.99
N ASP A 24 -18.51 1.21 -5.20
CA ASP A 24 -19.25 1.65 -6.39
C ASP A 24 -19.10 3.16 -6.65
N GLY A 25 -17.92 3.69 -6.29
CA GLY A 25 -17.65 5.12 -6.31
C GLY A 25 -18.43 5.98 -5.32
N ALA A 26 -19.03 5.38 -4.30
CA ALA A 26 -19.54 6.09 -3.14
C ALA A 26 -18.40 6.63 -2.26
N PRO A 27 -18.65 7.72 -1.51
CA PRO A 27 -17.69 8.23 -0.53
C PRO A 27 -17.38 7.21 0.56
N VAL A 28 -16.15 7.22 1.08
CA VAL A 28 -15.71 6.23 2.07
C VAL A 28 -16.26 6.50 3.47
N GLY A 29 -16.95 7.62 3.68
CA GLY A 29 -17.80 7.83 4.85
C GLY A 29 -18.85 6.72 5.09
N VAL A 30 -19.07 5.82 4.11
CA VAL A 30 -19.88 4.59 4.23
C VAL A 30 -19.13 3.44 4.96
N TYR A 31 -17.88 3.63 5.38
CA TYR A 31 -17.17 2.72 6.30
C TYR A 31 -17.74 2.86 7.73
N ASP A 32 -19.00 2.49 7.89
CA ASP A 32 -19.75 2.62 9.13
C ASP A 32 -19.85 1.27 9.88
N ALA A 33 -20.66 1.25 10.94
CA ALA A 33 -20.92 0.01 11.69
C ALA A 33 -21.59 -1.07 10.83
N ALA A 34 -22.45 -0.70 9.88
CA ALA A 34 -23.12 -1.64 8.99
C ALA A 34 -22.11 -2.30 8.02
N TRP A 35 -21.17 -1.52 7.46
CA TRP A 35 -20.12 -2.06 6.61
C TRP A 35 -19.17 -3.00 7.35
N ARG A 36 -18.75 -2.63 8.57
CA ARG A 36 -17.92 -3.50 9.42
C ARG A 36 -18.63 -4.81 9.77
N THR A 37 -19.94 -4.74 10.05
CA THR A 37 -20.76 -5.93 10.32
C THR A 37 -20.84 -6.84 9.10
N ARG A 38 -21.07 -6.26 7.91
CA ARG A 38 -21.17 -7.02 6.64
C ARG A 38 -19.86 -7.67 6.21
N THR A 39 -18.72 -7.05 6.52
CA THR A 39 -17.38 -7.52 6.08
C THR A 39 -16.58 -8.26 7.15
N GLY A 40 -17.04 -8.23 8.41
CA GLY A 40 -16.25 -8.69 9.55
C GLY A 40 -15.03 -7.82 9.85
N SER A 41 -14.93 -6.61 9.29
CA SER A 41 -13.77 -5.74 9.50
C SER A 41 -13.70 -5.23 10.93
N ARG A 42 -12.55 -5.47 11.58
CA ARG A 42 -12.30 -5.08 12.98
C ARG A 42 -11.75 -3.66 13.14
N THR A 43 -11.22 -3.07 12.07
CA THR A 43 -10.58 -1.76 12.07
C THR A 43 -11.61 -0.64 12.06
N SER A 44 -11.42 0.45 12.83
CA SER A 44 -12.33 1.59 12.85
C SER A 44 -12.17 2.49 11.61
N TRP A 45 -13.15 3.36 11.34
CA TRP A 45 -12.99 4.40 10.30
C TRP A 45 -11.82 5.31 10.61
N LEU A 46 -11.63 5.68 11.88
CA LEU A 46 -10.56 6.58 12.29
C LEU A 46 -9.17 5.98 12.03
N ASP A 47 -9.01 4.68 12.25
CA ASP A 47 -7.76 3.98 11.90
C ASP A 47 -7.54 4.02 10.39
N ARG A 48 -8.56 3.70 9.58
CA ARG A 48 -8.46 3.78 8.10
C ARG A 48 -8.17 5.20 7.64
N TRP A 49 -8.72 6.19 8.33
CA TRP A 49 -8.49 7.59 8.06
C TRP A 49 -7.01 7.95 8.19
N HIS A 50 -6.36 7.58 9.30
CA HIS A 50 -4.96 7.89 9.54
C HIS A 50 -4.00 7.03 8.72
N VAL A 51 -4.35 5.77 8.44
CA VAL A 51 -3.47 4.86 7.67
C VAL A 51 -3.52 5.15 6.17
N PHE A 52 -4.69 5.47 5.60
CA PHE A 52 -4.85 5.55 4.14
C PHE A 52 -5.38 6.91 3.65
N TRP A 53 -6.47 7.43 4.23
CA TRP A 53 -7.13 8.62 3.66
C TRP A 53 -6.34 9.91 3.85
N LEU A 54 -5.94 10.22 5.08
CA LEU A 54 -5.20 11.44 5.35
C LEU A 54 -3.84 11.45 4.63
N PRO A 55 -3.05 10.36 4.62
CA PRO A 55 -1.88 10.28 3.77
C PRO A 55 -2.16 10.49 2.27
N ALA A 56 -3.24 9.91 1.73
CA ALA A 56 -3.63 10.15 0.33
C ALA A 56 -4.01 11.61 0.06
N LEU A 57 -4.69 12.29 1.00
CA LEU A 57 -4.97 13.73 0.91
C LEU A 57 -3.70 14.58 0.95
N ILE A 58 -2.69 14.17 1.74
CA ILE A 58 -1.40 14.86 1.82
C ILE A 58 -0.62 14.66 0.53
N SER A 59 -0.50 13.42 0.06
CA SER A 59 0.25 13.08 -1.17
C SER A 59 -0.34 13.77 -2.42
N SER A 60 -1.67 13.84 -2.53
CA SER A 60 -2.37 14.56 -3.62
C SER A 60 -2.32 16.09 -3.49
N GLY A 61 -1.79 16.63 -2.39
CA GLY A 61 -1.71 18.07 -2.13
C GLY A 61 -3.03 18.71 -1.70
N ARG A 62 -4.10 17.94 -1.48
CA ARG A 62 -5.39 18.44 -0.98
C ARG A 62 -5.32 18.90 0.48
N VAL A 63 -4.39 18.33 1.25
CA VAL A 63 -4.01 18.74 2.60
C VAL A 63 -2.52 19.04 2.61
N ALA A 64 -2.13 20.21 3.12
CA ALA A 64 -0.71 20.56 3.21
C ALA A 64 -0.01 19.71 4.30
N PRO A 65 1.20 19.19 4.04
CA PRO A 65 2.02 18.57 5.08
C PRO A 65 2.42 19.64 6.11
N THR A 66 2.20 19.37 7.39
CA THR A 66 2.70 20.25 8.47
C THR A 66 4.20 20.03 8.69
N GLU A 67 4.90 21.05 9.23
CA GLU A 67 6.32 20.89 9.60
C GLU A 67 6.51 19.77 10.63
N GLU A 68 5.57 19.64 11.56
CA GLU A 68 5.60 18.58 12.56
C GLU A 68 5.45 17.19 11.94
N PHE A 69 4.52 17.02 10.99
CA PHE A 69 4.37 15.78 10.25
C PHE A 69 5.68 15.38 9.54
N LEU A 70 6.29 16.32 8.80
CA LEU A 70 7.54 16.05 8.09
C LEU A 70 8.70 15.74 9.04
N ARG A 71 8.73 16.37 10.22
CA ARG A 71 9.72 16.10 11.26
C ARG A 71 9.56 14.70 11.84
N LEU A 72 8.33 14.28 12.13
CA LEU A 72 8.01 12.97 12.68
C LEU A 72 8.34 11.85 11.69
N VAL A 73 7.90 11.96 10.44
CA VAL A 73 8.24 10.97 9.39
C VAL A 73 9.75 10.80 9.28
N ARG A 74 10.52 11.90 9.21
CA ARG A 74 11.99 11.82 9.15
C ARG A 74 12.60 11.14 10.38
N ARG A 75 12.12 11.48 11.58
CA ARG A 75 12.58 10.86 12.83
C ARG A 75 12.33 9.35 12.80
N ASP A 76 11.13 8.94 12.40
CA ASP A 76 10.69 7.54 12.47
C ASP A 76 11.42 6.68 11.43
N VAL A 77 11.65 7.21 10.23
CA VAL A 77 12.47 6.55 9.20
C VAL A 77 13.92 6.38 9.65
N GLN A 78 14.54 7.43 10.21
CA GLN A 78 15.91 7.35 10.74
C GLN A 78 16.02 6.35 11.91
N ALA A 79 15.00 6.30 12.77
CA ALA A 79 14.97 5.33 13.86
C ALA A 79 14.78 3.91 13.32
N PHE A 80 13.91 3.72 12.31
CA PHE A 80 13.74 2.44 11.64
C PHE A 80 15.03 1.94 10.99
N GLU A 81 15.74 2.78 10.23
CA GLU A 81 17.04 2.45 9.63
C GLU A 81 18.05 2.03 10.70
N PHE A 82 18.12 2.76 11.80
CA PHE A 82 19.00 2.40 12.90
C PHE A 82 18.60 1.06 13.54
N VAL A 83 17.31 0.85 13.82
CA VAL A 83 16.83 -0.37 14.46
C VAL A 83 17.01 -1.57 13.51
N SER A 84 16.74 -1.43 12.22
CA SER A 84 16.88 -2.51 11.24
C SER A 84 18.30 -3.07 11.20
N GLU A 85 19.31 -2.20 11.29
CA GLU A 85 20.73 -2.59 11.31
C GLU A 85 21.23 -3.08 12.67
N ASN A 86 20.53 -2.74 13.76
CA ASN A 86 21.07 -2.89 15.13
C ASN A 86 20.15 -3.65 16.08
N HIS A 87 19.19 -4.43 15.56
CA HIS A 87 18.30 -5.25 16.36
C HIS A 87 18.71 -6.73 16.40
N VAL A 88 18.22 -7.42 17.44
CA VAL A 88 18.18 -8.87 17.51
C VAL A 88 16.78 -9.30 17.95
N VAL A 89 16.33 -10.46 17.50
CA VAL A 89 15.11 -11.08 18.01
C VAL A 89 15.48 -12.00 19.17
N LYS A 90 14.96 -11.73 20.37
CA LYS A 90 15.13 -12.55 21.57
C LYS A 90 13.77 -12.78 22.21
N ASP A 91 13.41 -14.04 22.46
CA ASP A 91 12.13 -14.42 23.07
C ASP A 91 10.93 -13.75 22.37
N ASP A 92 10.90 -13.82 21.02
CA ASP A 92 9.91 -13.19 20.14
C ASP A 92 9.79 -11.67 20.27
N ARG A 93 10.83 -11.00 20.81
CA ARG A 93 10.90 -9.54 20.94
C ARG A 93 12.08 -8.98 20.17
N VAL A 94 11.83 -7.89 19.45
CA VAL A 94 12.86 -7.10 18.80
C VAL A 94 13.54 -6.23 19.86
N VAL A 95 14.85 -6.39 20.02
CA VAL A 95 15.66 -5.66 21.01
C VAL A 95 16.79 -4.92 20.30
N VAL A 96 16.90 -3.61 20.58
CA VAL A 96 17.99 -2.77 20.07
C VAL A 96 19.27 -3.05 20.85
N THR A 97 20.35 -3.35 20.14
CA THR A 97 21.63 -3.80 20.74
C THR A 97 22.68 -2.71 20.87
N LYS A 98 22.54 -1.61 20.13
CA LYS A 98 23.48 -0.49 20.13
C LYS A 98 22.92 0.72 20.87
N LYS A 99 23.81 1.49 21.51
CA LYS A 99 23.48 2.80 22.07
C LYS A 99 23.06 3.75 20.97
N HIS A 100 22.09 4.61 21.26
CA HIS A 100 21.54 5.57 20.31
C HIS A 100 21.19 6.90 20.98
N HIS A 101 20.92 7.91 20.14
CA HIS A 101 20.49 9.24 20.55
C HIS A 101 18.98 9.47 20.34
N PHE A 102 18.28 8.53 19.71
CA PHE A 102 16.83 8.64 19.51
C PHE A 102 16.10 8.70 20.84
N ALA A 103 15.06 9.55 20.88
CA ALA A 103 14.08 9.55 21.96
C ALA A 103 13.28 8.22 21.97
N GLU A 104 12.63 7.93 23.09
CA GLU A 104 11.87 6.69 23.29
C GLU A 104 10.80 6.49 22.22
N GLU A 105 10.13 7.57 21.79
CA GLU A 105 9.11 7.52 20.75
C GLU A 105 9.69 7.13 19.39
N GLY A 106 10.90 7.59 19.06
CA GLY A 106 11.58 7.22 17.82
C GLY A 106 11.93 5.74 17.80
N ILE A 107 12.47 5.22 18.90
CA ILE A 107 12.76 3.78 19.03
C ILE A 107 11.48 2.95 18.98
N SER A 108 10.42 3.38 19.65
CA SER A 108 9.11 2.72 19.61
C SER A 108 8.55 2.65 18.19
N ALA A 109 8.65 3.74 17.43
CA ALA A 109 8.25 3.78 16.02
C ALA A 109 9.09 2.83 15.18
N GLY A 110 10.42 2.87 15.30
CA GLY A 110 11.33 1.98 14.57
C GLY A 110 11.07 0.50 14.86
N LEU A 111 10.87 0.13 16.13
CA LEU A 111 10.50 -1.24 16.54
C LEU A 111 9.13 -1.65 15.97
N SER A 112 8.15 -0.75 15.98
CA SER A 112 6.84 -1.00 15.38
C SER A 112 6.92 -1.19 13.87
N MET A 113 7.77 -0.43 13.19
CA MET A 113 8.00 -0.55 11.76
C MET A 113 8.66 -1.88 11.39
N ILE A 114 9.59 -2.40 12.22
CA ILE A 114 10.15 -3.75 12.06
C ILE A 114 9.07 -4.82 12.28
N ALA A 115 8.30 -4.70 13.36
CA ALA A 115 7.37 -5.74 13.76
C ALA A 115 6.08 -5.78 12.93
N LYS A 116 5.64 -4.65 12.38
CA LYS A 116 4.31 -4.49 11.77
C LYS A 116 4.33 -3.88 10.36
N GLY A 117 5.48 -3.41 9.88
CA GLY A 117 5.64 -2.81 8.56
C GLY A 117 5.87 -1.29 8.61
N ARG A 118 6.56 -0.78 7.58
CA ARG A 118 7.04 0.62 7.51
C ARG A 118 5.93 1.67 7.52
N GLN A 119 4.71 1.34 7.09
CA GLN A 119 3.55 2.23 7.15
C GLN A 119 3.20 2.71 8.55
N PHE A 120 3.65 2.01 9.61
CA PHE A 120 3.40 2.46 10.98
C PHE A 120 4.07 3.79 11.30
N GLY A 121 5.24 4.09 10.70
CA GLY A 121 5.86 5.41 10.85
C GLY A 121 4.99 6.52 10.24
N LEU A 122 4.33 6.23 9.11
CA LEU A 122 3.39 7.16 8.49
C LEU A 122 2.12 7.34 9.34
N PHE A 123 1.57 6.25 9.86
CA PHE A 123 0.39 6.27 10.74
C PHE A 123 0.66 7.05 12.03
N ASP A 124 1.77 6.78 12.72
CA ASP A 124 2.12 7.47 13.96
C ASP A 124 2.31 8.97 13.71
N ALA A 125 3.03 9.32 12.64
CA ALA A 125 3.22 10.71 12.25
C ALA A 125 1.90 11.43 11.91
N THR A 126 0.96 10.78 11.22
CA THR A 126 -0.34 11.41 10.90
C THR A 126 -1.22 11.56 12.14
N VAL A 127 -1.28 10.55 13.02
CA VAL A 127 -2.04 10.60 14.27
C VAL A 127 -1.56 11.75 15.13
N VAL A 128 -0.25 11.87 15.35
CA VAL A 128 0.31 12.91 16.22
C VAL A 128 0.16 14.30 15.60
N ALA A 129 0.63 14.49 14.36
CA ALA A 129 0.71 15.83 13.75
C ALA A 129 -0.65 16.46 13.42
N TYR A 130 -1.70 15.65 13.25
CA TYR A 130 -3.03 16.12 12.83
C TYR A 130 -4.12 15.89 13.89
N SER A 131 -3.76 15.40 15.08
CA SER A 131 -4.70 15.13 16.18
C SER A 131 -5.69 16.28 16.43
N SER A 132 -5.21 17.52 16.52
CA SER A 132 -6.03 18.71 16.77
C SER A 132 -6.88 19.17 15.58
N LEU A 133 -6.52 18.77 14.36
CA LEU A 133 -7.24 19.12 13.14
C LEU A 133 -8.20 18.01 12.69
N ASN A 134 -8.17 16.86 13.36
CA ASN A 134 -8.79 15.63 12.88
C ASN A 134 -10.28 15.79 12.57
N GLU A 135 -11.07 16.34 13.50
CA GLU A 135 -12.50 16.58 13.29
C GLU A 135 -12.77 17.48 12.09
N SER A 136 -12.01 18.57 11.95
CA SER A 136 -12.17 19.53 10.85
C SER A 136 -11.81 18.92 9.49
N LEU A 137 -10.77 18.09 9.45
CA LEU A 137 -10.33 17.43 8.23
C LEU A 137 -11.28 16.30 7.82
N VAL A 138 -11.77 15.51 8.78
CA VAL A 138 -12.78 14.48 8.52
C VAL A 138 -14.07 15.13 8.03
N ALA A 139 -14.52 16.23 8.64
CA ALA A 139 -15.71 16.95 8.20
C ALA A 139 -15.56 17.47 6.75
N LYS A 140 -14.37 17.97 6.40
CA LYS A 140 -14.10 18.53 5.07
C LYS A 140 -13.85 17.48 3.99
N TYR A 141 -13.11 16.42 4.32
CA TYR A 141 -12.55 15.49 3.33
C TYR A 141 -12.92 14.03 3.56
N GLY A 142 -13.68 13.69 4.60
CA GLY A 142 -14.06 12.29 4.91
C GLY A 142 -14.82 11.59 3.78
N ASN A 143 -15.42 12.37 2.88
CA ASN A 143 -16.11 11.88 1.68
C ASN A 143 -15.28 11.97 0.39
N SER A 144 -13.98 12.25 0.49
CA SER A 144 -13.10 12.30 -0.66
C SER A 144 -12.90 10.92 -1.27
N SER A 145 -12.88 10.87 -2.60
CA SER A 145 -12.43 9.73 -3.38
C SER A 145 -11.11 10.07 -4.08
N PHE A 146 -10.41 9.03 -4.53
CA PHE A 146 -9.13 9.13 -5.22
C PHE A 146 -9.20 8.37 -6.54
N THR A 147 -8.52 8.91 -7.53
CA THR A 147 -8.33 8.23 -8.82
C THR A 147 -7.24 7.17 -8.72
N PHE A 148 -7.21 6.23 -9.67
CA PHE A 148 -6.11 5.26 -9.78
C PHE A 148 -4.75 5.95 -9.94
N ARG A 149 -4.70 7.06 -10.68
CA ARG A 149 -3.50 7.89 -10.78
C ARG A 149 -3.03 8.41 -9.42
N GLU A 150 -3.93 8.99 -8.62
CA GLU A 150 -3.59 9.50 -7.28
C GLU A 150 -3.13 8.37 -6.35
N PHE A 151 -3.69 7.17 -6.50
CA PHE A 151 -3.22 5.99 -5.79
C PHE A 151 -1.78 5.60 -6.17
N LEU A 152 -1.44 5.57 -7.45
CA LEU A 152 -0.05 5.31 -7.88
C LEU A 152 0.91 6.42 -7.43
N GLU A 153 0.49 7.69 -7.51
CA GLU A 153 1.27 8.82 -6.98
C GLU A 153 1.49 8.69 -5.46
N PHE A 154 0.50 8.19 -4.72
CA PHE A 154 0.63 7.87 -3.29
C PHE A 154 1.63 6.74 -3.01
N ILE A 155 1.67 5.69 -3.83
CA ILE A 155 2.67 4.62 -3.72
C ILE A 155 4.08 5.20 -3.88
N VAL A 156 4.32 5.97 -4.96
CA VAL A 156 5.62 6.61 -5.19
C VAL A 156 5.98 7.55 -4.03
N TRP A 157 5.03 8.37 -3.59
CA TRP A 157 5.25 9.31 -2.48
C TRP A 157 5.61 8.60 -1.16
N SER A 158 4.91 7.52 -0.81
CA SER A 158 5.19 6.76 0.43
C SER A 158 6.49 5.97 0.35
N ARG A 159 6.85 5.45 -0.83
CA ARG A 159 8.18 4.87 -1.11
C ARG A 159 9.28 5.89 -0.90
N ASP A 160 9.16 7.07 -1.50
CA ASP A 160 10.17 8.13 -1.41
C ASP A 160 10.35 8.65 0.03
N LEU A 161 9.34 8.50 0.87
CA LEU A 161 9.41 8.78 2.31
C LEU A 161 9.95 7.61 3.15
N GLY A 162 10.21 6.44 2.58
CA GLY A 162 10.69 5.26 3.34
C GLY A 162 9.61 4.59 4.20
N VAL A 163 8.34 4.84 3.93
CA VAL A 163 7.18 4.37 4.73
C VAL A 163 6.15 3.62 3.88
N LEU A 164 6.61 3.00 2.79
CA LEU A 164 5.75 2.23 1.89
C LEU A 164 5.04 1.10 2.65
N ASP A 165 3.72 1.00 2.47
CA ASP A 165 2.87 0.02 3.13
C ASP A 165 3.13 -1.39 2.61
N GLY A 166 3.08 -2.38 3.51
CA GLY A 166 3.25 -3.79 3.17
C GLY A 166 2.27 -4.31 2.12
N HIS A 167 1.08 -3.72 1.95
CA HIS A 167 0.14 -4.11 0.90
C HIS A 167 0.64 -3.77 -0.51
N TRP A 168 1.50 -2.76 -0.64
CA TRP A 168 2.03 -2.29 -1.92
C TRP A 168 3.56 -2.34 -1.97
N SER A 169 4.21 -2.96 -0.98
CA SER A 169 5.66 -3.17 -0.99
C SER A 169 5.99 -4.36 -1.88
N PRO A 170 7.13 -4.35 -2.58
CA PRO A 170 7.57 -5.49 -3.37
C PRO A 170 7.70 -6.76 -2.51
N ILE A 171 7.31 -7.91 -3.05
CA ILE A 171 7.45 -9.20 -2.39
C ILE A 171 8.93 -9.53 -2.14
N ALA A 172 9.81 -9.12 -3.05
CA ALA A 172 11.26 -9.19 -2.88
C ALA A 172 11.73 -8.54 -1.56
N GLU A 173 11.07 -7.49 -1.09
CA GLU A 173 11.40 -6.82 0.18
C GLU A 173 10.71 -7.45 1.40
N LEU A 174 9.53 -8.05 1.24
CA LEU A 174 8.73 -8.55 2.36
C LEU A 174 9.10 -9.97 2.79
N CYS A 175 9.37 -10.85 1.83
CA CYS A 175 9.39 -12.29 2.09
C CYS A 175 10.73 -12.96 1.75
N ALA A 176 11.72 -12.20 1.24
CA ALA A 176 12.99 -12.73 0.74
C ALA A 176 12.78 -14.02 -0.07
N PRO A 177 11.95 -13.99 -1.15
CA PRO A 177 11.52 -15.19 -1.86
C PRO A 177 12.71 -16.02 -2.38
N CYS A 178 13.84 -15.38 -2.68
CA CYS A 178 15.07 -16.04 -3.10
C CYS A 178 15.71 -16.95 -2.03
N GLU A 179 15.31 -16.85 -0.76
CA GLU A 179 15.79 -17.73 0.32
C GLU A 179 14.98 -19.03 0.44
N LYS A 180 13.93 -19.20 -0.37
CA LYS A 180 13.08 -20.39 -0.38
C LYS A 180 13.25 -21.13 -1.69
N ASP A 181 13.35 -22.45 -1.58
CA ASP A 181 13.39 -23.35 -2.73
C ASP A 181 11.95 -23.71 -3.13
N TYR A 182 11.34 -22.87 -3.96
CA TYR A 182 9.98 -23.09 -4.45
C TYR A 182 9.98 -24.11 -5.59
N GLN A 183 9.17 -25.17 -5.46
CA GLN A 183 8.94 -26.13 -6.56
C GLN A 183 7.92 -25.61 -7.58
N TYR A 184 7.02 -24.71 -7.16
CA TYR A 184 5.96 -24.15 -7.99
C TYR A 184 5.80 -22.65 -7.72
N ILE A 185 5.65 -21.89 -8.80
CA ILE A 185 5.15 -20.52 -8.81
C ILE A 185 3.90 -20.55 -9.68
N LEU A 186 2.78 -20.07 -9.16
CA LEU A 186 1.50 -20.04 -9.87
C LEU A 186 1.10 -18.60 -10.16
N HIS A 187 0.42 -18.41 -11.27
CA HIS A 187 0.02 -17.12 -11.81
C HIS A 187 -1.50 -16.95 -11.74
N LEU A 188 -1.98 -15.79 -11.27
CA LEU A 188 -3.42 -15.60 -11.01
C LEU A 188 -4.28 -15.66 -12.27
N GLU A 189 -3.72 -15.31 -13.43
CA GLU A 189 -4.35 -15.37 -14.74
C GLU A 189 -4.66 -16.80 -15.20
N THR A 190 -3.85 -17.77 -14.77
CA THR A 190 -3.90 -19.19 -15.17
C THR A 190 -4.13 -20.13 -13.97
N VAL A 191 -4.36 -19.57 -12.77
CA VAL A 191 -4.40 -20.32 -11.50
C VAL A 191 -5.43 -21.45 -11.47
N GLU A 192 -6.54 -21.34 -12.22
CA GLU A 192 -7.53 -22.42 -12.32
C GLU A 192 -6.95 -23.69 -12.95
N GLU A 193 -6.10 -23.53 -13.96
CA GLU A 193 -5.44 -24.64 -14.65
C GLU A 193 -4.20 -25.11 -13.86
N GLU A 194 -3.38 -24.18 -13.42
CA GLU A 194 -2.11 -24.46 -12.74
C GLU A 194 -2.31 -25.08 -11.34
N ALA A 195 -3.33 -24.64 -10.58
CA ALA A 195 -3.67 -25.27 -9.31
C ALA A 195 -4.07 -26.74 -9.50
N GLY A 196 -4.70 -27.09 -10.63
CA GLY A 196 -5.02 -28.48 -10.97
C GLY A 196 -3.79 -29.34 -11.20
N VAL A 197 -2.74 -28.78 -11.83
CA VAL A 197 -1.43 -29.45 -11.98
C VAL A 197 -0.79 -29.66 -10.62
N LEU A 198 -0.67 -28.60 -9.82
CA LEU A 198 -0.10 -28.67 -8.48
C LEU A 198 -0.79 -29.74 -7.62
N LEU A 199 -2.14 -29.74 -7.59
CA LEU A 199 -2.91 -30.69 -6.79
C LEU A 199 -2.67 -32.14 -7.19
N ARG A 200 -2.58 -32.44 -8.49
CA ARG A 200 -2.25 -33.79 -8.96
C ARG A 200 -0.83 -34.20 -8.55
N ASP A 201 0.13 -33.29 -8.68
CA ASP A 201 1.54 -33.56 -8.36
C ASP A 201 1.73 -33.84 -6.86
N VAL A 202 0.96 -33.18 -5.99
CA VAL A 202 0.98 -33.43 -4.53
C VAL A 202 0.06 -34.58 -4.08
N GLY A 203 -0.57 -35.29 -5.03
CA GLY A 203 -1.34 -36.51 -4.76
C GLY A 203 -2.80 -36.30 -4.34
N TYR A 204 -3.39 -35.12 -4.60
CA TYR A 204 -4.82 -34.92 -4.40
C TYR A 204 -5.65 -35.64 -5.48
N PRO A 205 -6.87 -36.09 -5.14
CA PRO A 205 -7.80 -36.67 -6.13
C PRO A 205 -8.13 -35.69 -7.26
N GLU A 206 -8.35 -36.20 -8.45
CA GLU A 206 -8.62 -35.39 -9.66
C GLU A 206 -9.92 -34.57 -9.55
N GLU A 207 -10.85 -35.01 -8.70
CA GLU A 207 -12.11 -34.32 -8.44
C GLU A 207 -11.95 -33.11 -7.51
N PHE A 208 -10.84 -33.01 -6.78
CA PHE A 208 -10.59 -31.91 -5.86
C PHE A 208 -10.22 -30.64 -6.63
N ARG A 209 -10.95 -29.55 -6.38
CA ARG A 209 -10.70 -28.24 -6.99
C ARG A 209 -10.68 -27.15 -5.93
N ILE A 210 -9.74 -26.22 -6.06
CA ILE A 210 -9.70 -25.00 -5.27
C ILE A 210 -10.62 -23.97 -5.93
N GLU A 211 -11.38 -23.22 -5.13
CA GLU A 211 -12.13 -22.08 -5.65
C GLU A 211 -11.17 -20.94 -5.99
N THR A 212 -10.99 -20.70 -7.29
CA THR A 212 -10.13 -19.63 -7.82
C THR A 212 -10.89 -18.32 -8.08
N LYS A 213 -12.20 -18.32 -7.84
CA LYS A 213 -13.02 -17.10 -7.97
C LYS A 213 -12.76 -16.19 -6.78
N HIS A 214 -12.30 -14.98 -7.08
CA HIS A 214 -12.19 -13.95 -6.06
C HIS A 214 -13.55 -13.69 -5.42
N ARG A 215 -13.62 -13.70 -4.08
CA ARG A 215 -14.85 -13.52 -3.27
C ARG A 215 -15.67 -12.27 -3.57
N THR A 216 -15.07 -11.27 -4.23
CA THR A 216 -15.74 -10.02 -4.61
C THR A 216 -16.15 -9.94 -6.08
N LYS A 217 -15.89 -10.98 -6.88
CA LYS A 217 -16.28 -11.03 -8.29
C LYS A 217 -17.81 -10.94 -8.39
N GLY A 218 -18.31 -9.93 -9.10
CA GLY A 218 -19.74 -9.66 -9.25
C GLY A 218 -20.40 -8.81 -8.14
N LEU A 219 -19.67 -8.45 -7.08
CA LEU A 219 -20.20 -7.57 -6.01
C LEU A 219 -20.23 -6.08 -6.39
N THR A 220 -19.58 -5.70 -7.50
CA THR A 220 -19.42 -4.32 -7.93
C THR A 220 -19.87 -4.18 -9.38
N ARG A 221 -20.72 -3.17 -9.62
CA ARG A 221 -21.37 -2.92 -10.92
C ARG A 221 -20.52 -2.07 -11.85
N THR A 222 -19.39 -1.55 -11.35
CA THR A 222 -18.55 -0.53 -11.99
C THR A 222 -17.15 -1.02 -12.34
N VAL A 223 -16.85 -2.30 -12.18
CA VAL A 223 -15.54 -2.85 -12.56
C VAL A 223 -15.51 -3.13 -14.04
N HIS A 224 -14.57 -2.47 -14.71
CA HIS A 224 -14.22 -2.82 -16.08
C HIS A 224 -13.67 -4.26 -16.09
N PRO A 225 -14.07 -5.13 -17.02
CA PRO A 225 -13.64 -6.53 -17.05
C PRO A 225 -12.13 -6.70 -17.29
N ASP A 226 -11.49 -5.65 -17.79
CA ASP A 226 -10.06 -5.56 -18.07
C ASP A 226 -9.42 -4.48 -17.20
N ASP A 227 -8.51 -4.89 -16.31
CA ASP A 227 -7.81 -4.02 -15.38
C ASP A 227 -6.80 -3.09 -16.11
N LEU A 228 -6.39 -3.41 -17.34
CA LEU A 228 -5.52 -2.54 -18.15
C LEU A 228 -6.18 -1.20 -18.48
N HIS A 229 -7.52 -1.13 -18.44
CA HIS A 229 -8.25 0.13 -18.60
C HIS A 229 -7.82 1.20 -17.58
N TYR A 230 -7.47 0.82 -16.35
CA TYR A 230 -7.04 1.77 -15.31
C TYR A 230 -5.71 2.46 -15.65
N TYR A 231 -4.89 1.84 -16.50
CA TYR A 231 -3.60 2.37 -16.93
C TYR A 231 -3.69 3.35 -18.11
N LYS A 232 -4.85 3.40 -18.79
CA LYS A 232 -5.05 4.28 -19.96
C LYS A 232 -4.94 5.75 -19.56
N GLY A 233 -4.10 6.50 -20.27
CA GLY A 233 -3.91 7.93 -20.04
C GLY A 233 -3.04 8.28 -18.82
N LEU A 234 -2.42 7.29 -18.15
CA LEU A 234 -1.45 7.57 -17.11
C LEU A 234 -0.19 8.24 -17.69
N PRO A 235 0.43 9.19 -16.96
CA PRO A 235 1.72 9.74 -17.38
C PRO A 235 2.78 8.64 -17.46
N LYS A 236 3.45 8.50 -18.61
CA LYS A 236 4.53 7.51 -18.82
C LYS A 236 5.60 7.54 -17.71
N ARG A 237 5.92 8.74 -17.20
CA ARG A 237 6.85 8.91 -16.09
C ARG A 237 6.37 8.22 -14.82
N LEU A 238 5.08 8.36 -14.47
CA LEU A 238 4.51 7.73 -13.27
C LEU A 238 4.55 6.21 -13.40
N LEU A 239 4.15 5.68 -14.57
CA LEU A 239 4.20 4.24 -14.82
C LEU A 239 5.63 3.70 -14.73
N LYS A 240 6.63 4.44 -15.23
CA LYS A 240 8.04 4.06 -15.10
C LYS A 240 8.51 4.00 -13.65
N GLU A 241 8.11 4.95 -12.81
CA GLU A 241 8.43 4.90 -11.36
C GLU A 241 7.80 3.69 -10.69
N ILE A 242 6.54 3.37 -11.03
CA ILE A 242 5.86 2.18 -10.52
C ILE A 242 6.56 0.90 -10.96
N LEU A 243 6.90 0.77 -12.25
CA LEU A 243 7.63 -0.40 -12.75
C LEU A 243 9.00 -0.56 -12.08
N HIS A 244 9.70 0.54 -11.83
CA HIS A 244 10.96 0.52 -11.09
C HIS A 244 10.79 0.08 -9.62
N ILE A 245 9.67 0.40 -8.96
CA ILE A 245 9.38 -0.11 -7.60
C ILE A 245 9.26 -1.64 -7.61
N TYR A 246 8.65 -2.23 -8.64
CA TYR A 246 8.34 -3.67 -8.70
C TYR A 246 9.28 -4.48 -9.59
N GLU A 247 10.34 -3.91 -10.15
CA GLU A 247 11.16 -4.53 -11.20
C GLU A 247 11.67 -5.93 -10.83
N PHE A 248 12.14 -6.10 -9.58
CA PHE A 248 12.62 -7.39 -9.10
C PHE A 248 11.50 -8.42 -8.96
N ASP A 249 10.28 -8.00 -8.60
CA ASP A 249 9.14 -8.91 -8.54
C ASP A 249 8.77 -9.38 -9.95
N PHE A 250 8.80 -8.49 -10.95
CA PHE A 250 8.59 -8.87 -12.34
C PHE A 250 9.60 -9.95 -12.77
N ASP A 251 10.88 -9.75 -12.49
CA ASP A 251 11.93 -10.71 -12.82
C ASP A 251 11.78 -12.04 -12.07
N ILE A 252 11.58 -12.00 -10.74
CA ILE A 252 11.48 -13.20 -9.88
C ILE A 252 10.28 -14.06 -10.26
N PHE A 253 9.15 -13.45 -10.61
CA PHE A 253 7.90 -14.16 -10.92
C PHE A 253 7.66 -14.35 -12.42
N GLY A 254 8.62 -14.02 -13.27
CA GLY A 254 8.57 -14.27 -14.71
C GLY A 254 7.56 -13.41 -15.47
N TYR A 255 7.21 -12.24 -14.94
CA TYR A 255 6.36 -11.28 -15.63
C TYR A 255 7.19 -10.35 -16.53
N ASN A 256 6.61 -9.95 -17.67
CA ASN A 256 7.25 -8.98 -18.56
C ASN A 256 6.90 -7.54 -18.16
N ALA A 257 7.90 -6.75 -17.77
CA ALA A 257 7.74 -5.35 -17.38
C ALA A 257 7.58 -4.38 -18.57
N HIS A 258 7.71 -4.82 -19.83
CA HIS A 258 7.60 -4.00 -21.05
C HIS A 258 6.17 -3.57 -21.41
N ILE A 259 5.29 -3.38 -20.41
CA ILE A 259 3.89 -2.96 -20.62
C ILE A 259 3.82 -1.51 -21.19
N THR A 260 4.90 -0.72 -21.11
CA THR A 260 4.91 0.67 -21.59
C THR A 260 4.82 0.84 -23.11
N GLU A 261 5.06 -0.22 -23.90
CA GLU A 261 5.03 -0.16 -25.36
C GLU A 261 3.62 -0.34 -25.94
N ASP A 262 2.71 -0.97 -25.17
CA ASP A 262 1.35 -1.31 -25.62
C ASP A 262 0.27 -0.25 -25.29
N PHE A 263 0.66 0.84 -24.62
CA PHE A 263 -0.26 1.91 -24.21
C PHE A 263 -0.17 3.17 -25.10
N ASP A 264 0.45 3.07 -26.27
CA ASP A 264 0.48 4.12 -27.31
C ASP A 264 -0.70 4.02 -28.31
#